data_AF-A0A7X7AY99-F1
#
_entry.id   AF-A0A7X7AY99-F1
#
_cell.length_a   1.000
_cell.length_b   1.000
_cell.length_c   1.000
_cell.angle_alpha   90.00
_cell.angle_beta   90.00
_cell.angle_gamma   90.00
#
_symmetry.space_group_name_H-M   'P 1'
#
loop_
_entity.id
_entity.type
_entity.pdbx_description
1 polymer ?
#
loop_
_entity_poly.entity_id
_entity_poly.type
_entity_poly.pdbx_seq_one_letter_code
_entity_poly.pdbx_strand_id
1 'polypeptide(L)' 'MPPFDFESWFKSLDPTDQWLLEWRAGSNLSLREIAEKSGLAREVVAERLLHLRDRLVDRIVALR' A
#
# COMPACT_ATOMS: atom_id res chain seq x y z
N MET A 1 2.19 20.73 -14.69
CA MET A 1 1.42 19.90 -13.75
C MET A 1 2.40 19.41 -12.68
N PRO A 2 2.14 19.57 -11.37
CA PRO A 2 3.15 19.27 -10.35
C PRO A 2 3.48 17.77 -10.31
N PRO A 3 4.72 17.40 -9.93
CA PRO A 3 5.10 16.00 -9.78
C PRO A 3 4.23 15.33 -8.71
N PHE A 4 3.99 14.02 -8.88
CA PHE A 4 3.32 13.23 -7.86
C PHE A 4 4.13 13.24 -6.56
N ASP A 5 3.54 13.76 -5.48
CA ASP A 5 4.13 13.73 -4.16
C ASP A 5 3.79 12.40 -3.46
N PHE A 6 4.72 11.45 -3.58
CA PHE A 6 4.60 10.14 -2.96
C PHE A 6 4.52 10.22 -1.43
N GLU A 7 5.23 11.15 -0.81
CA GLU A 7 5.29 11.26 0.65
C GLU A 7 3.95 11.74 1.21
N SER A 8 3.37 12.79 0.62
CA SER A 8 2.04 13.27 0.99
C SER A 8 0.95 12.23 0.73
N TRP A 9 1.03 11.50 -0.38
CA TRP A 9 0.10 10.40 -0.65
C TRP A 9 0.22 9.28 0.40
N PHE A 10 1.44 8.84 0.70
CA PHE A 10 1.67 7.78 1.68
C PHE A 10 1.16 8.18 3.07
N LYS A 11 1.43 9.42 3.50
CA LYS A 11 0.94 9.98 4.77
C LYS A 11 -0.59 10.12 4.83
N SER A 12 -1.27 10.14 3.68
CA SER A 12 -2.74 10.18 3.60
C SER A 12 -3.41 8.81 3.76
N LEU A 13 -2.65 7.72 3.76
CA LEU A 13 -3.18 6.37 3.92
C LEU A 13 -3.47 6.07 5.39
N ASP A 14 -4.38 5.13 5.64
CA ASP A 14 -4.60 4.60 6.99
C ASP A 14 -3.32 3.96 7.55
N PRO A 15 -3.06 4.04 8.88
CA PRO A 15 -1.84 3.50 9.48
C PRO A 15 -1.58 2.02 9.14
N THR A 16 -2.64 1.21 9.09
CA THR A 16 -2.55 -0.20 8.68
C THR A 16 -2.00 -0.33 7.25
N ASP A 17 -2.52 0.47 6.32
CA ASP A 17 -2.12 0.42 4.92
C ASP A 17 -0.68 0.93 4.71
N GLN A 18 -0.26 1.93 5.50
CA GLN A 18 1.13 2.38 5.55
C GLN A 18 2.06 1.22 5.95
N TRP A 19 1.77 0.52 7.04
CA TRP A 19 2.60 -0.61 7.49
C TRP A 19 2.59 -1.78 6.49
N LEU A 20 1.44 -2.09 5.88
CA LEU A 20 1.35 -3.15 4.87
C LEU A 20 2.26 -2.83 3.67
N LEU A 21 2.27 -1.56 3.20
CA LEU A 21 3.17 -1.12 2.14
C LEU A 21 4.64 -1.16 2.56
N GLU A 22 4.99 -0.70 3.75
CA GLU A 22 6.37 -0.73 4.26
C GLU A 22 6.89 -2.17 4.36
N TRP A 23 6.09 -3.11 4.87
CA TRP A 23 6.49 -4.51 4.98
C TRP A 23 6.58 -5.20 3.63
N ARG A 24 5.69 -4.87 2.69
CA ARG A 24 5.72 -5.45 1.35
C ARG A 24 6.85 -4.88 0.48
N ALA A 25 7.05 -3.57 0.50
CA ALA A 25 8.00 -2.88 -0.36
C ALA A 25 9.40 -2.73 0.28
N GLY A 26 9.47 -2.48 1.58
CA GLY A 26 10.72 -2.26 2.31
C GLY A 26 11.35 -3.54 2.87
N SER A 27 10.54 -4.48 3.36
CA SER A 27 11.03 -5.75 3.95
C SER A 27 10.85 -6.98 3.04
N ASN A 28 10.23 -6.80 1.87
CA ASN A 28 9.90 -7.86 0.90
C ASN A 28 9.18 -9.08 1.52
N LEU A 29 8.40 -8.87 2.58
CA LEU A 29 7.64 -9.94 3.22
C LEU A 29 6.60 -10.49 2.25
N SER A 30 6.34 -11.80 2.36
CA SER A 30 5.24 -12.46 1.67
C SER A 30 3.90 -12.05 2.27
N LEU A 31 2.82 -12.24 1.50
CA LEU A 31 1.45 -11.99 2.00
C LEU A 31 1.13 -12.79 3.26
N ARG A 32 1.72 -13.99 3.40
CA ARG A 32 1.56 -14.84 4.58
C ARG A 32 2.23 -14.22 5.80
N GLU A 33 3.48 -13.79 5.69
CA GLU A 33 4.21 -13.18 6.81
C GLU A 33 3.57 -11.85 7.23
N ILE A 34 3.08 -11.08 6.27
CA ILE A 34 2.34 -9.84 6.54
C ILE A 34 1.02 -10.14 7.27
N ALA A 35 0.28 -11.18 6.85
CA ALA A 35 -0.94 -11.62 7.53
C ALA A 35 -0.66 -12.07 8.97
N GLU A 36 0.36 -12.91 9.16
CA GLU A 36 0.80 -13.36 10.48
C GLU A 36 1.20 -12.18 11.39
N LYS A 37 1.92 -11.18 10.84
CA LYS A 37 2.38 -10.01 11.60
C LYS A 37 1.28 -8.99 11.90
N SER A 38 0.33 -8.80 11.00
CA SER A 38 -0.78 -7.85 11.15
C SER A 38 -1.97 -8.42 11.92
N GLY A 39 -2.05 -9.75 12.06
CA GLY A 39 -3.24 -10.43 12.59
C GLY A 39 -4.43 -10.42 11.63
N LEU A 40 -4.24 -9.97 10.38
CA LEU A 40 -5.28 -9.97 9.35
C LEU A 40 -5.29 -11.31 8.61
N ALA A 41 -6.43 -11.64 8.00
CA ALA A 41 -6.50 -12.73 7.04
C ALA A 41 -5.65 -12.40 5.79
N ARG A 42 -5.02 -13.41 5.20
CA ARG A 42 -4.16 -13.25 4.01
C ARG A 42 -4.90 -12.62 2.84
N GLU A 43 -6.17 -12.97 2.66
CA GLU A 43 -7.06 -12.45 1.62
C GLU A 43 -7.31 -10.96 1.82
N VAL A 44 -7.50 -10.52 3.06
CA VAL A 44 -7.68 -9.10 3.41
C VAL A 44 -6.40 -8.30 3.16
N VAL A 45 -5.24 -8.86 3.49
CA VAL A 45 -3.94 -8.24 3.17
C VAL A 45 -3.76 -8.08 1.66
N ALA A 46 -4.09 -9.13 0.89
CA ALA A 46 -3.99 -9.11 -0.56
C ALA A 46 -4.92 -8.05 -1.18
N GLU A 47 -6.18 -7.99 -0.72
CA GLU A 47 -7.17 -7.02 -1.20
C GLU A 47 -6.75 -5.58 -0.89
N ARG A 48 -6.27 -5.31 0.33
CA ARG A 48 -5.77 -3.98 0.72
C ARG A 48 -4.58 -3.55 -0.14
N LEU A 49 -3.59 -4.42 -0.30
CA LEU A 49 -2.41 -4.11 -1.13
C LEU A 49 -2.78 -3.89 -2.59
N LEU A 50 -3.75 -4.66 -3.11
CA LEU A 50 -4.29 -4.47 -4.46
C LEU A 50 -4.96 -3.09 -4.60
N HIS A 51 -5.83 -2.74 -3.65
CA HIS A 51 -6.51 -1.46 -3.64
C HIS A 51 -5.54 -0.27 -3.55
N LEU A 52 -4.48 -0.40 -2.74
CA LEU A 52 -3.44 0.62 -2.64
C LEU A 52 -2.66 0.80 -3.95
N ARG A 53 -2.35 -0.30 -4.63
CA ARG A 53 -1.71 -0.26 -5.97
C ARG A 53 -2.60 0.47 -6.96
N ASP A 54 -3.89 0.13 -7.01
CA ASP A 54 -4.82 0.72 -7.97
C ASP A 54 -5.01 2.23 -7.68
N ARG A 55 -5.16 2.61 -6.40
CA ARG A 55 -5.19 4.04 -5.99
C ARG A 55 -3.93 4.80 -6.41
N LEU A 56 -2.75 4.18 -6.31
CA LEU A 56 -1.50 4.79 -6.74
C LEU A 56 -1.46 4.99 -8.27
N VAL A 57 -1.85 3.96 -9.02
CA VAL A 57 -1.92 4.01 -10.49
C VAL A 57 -2.90 5.08 -10.95
N ASP A 58 -4.10 5.13 -10.37
CA ASP A 58 -5.11 6.14 -10.70
C ASP A 58 -4.60 7.56 -10.46
N ARG A 59 -3.87 7.78 -9.36
CA ARG A 59 -3.25 9.08 -9.07
C ARG A 59 -2.18 9.43 -10.09
N ILE A 60 -1.36 8.47 -10.52
CA ILE A 60 -0.33 8.71 -11.54
C ILE A 60 -0.94 8.94 -12.93
N VAL A 61 -2.02 8.25 -13.28
CA VAL A 61 -2.71 8.40 -14.57
C VAL A 61 -3.48 9.71 -14.65
N ALA A 62 -4.16 10.13 -13.57
CA ALA A 62 -4.81 11.44 -13.48
C ALA A 62 -3.82 12.62 -13.58
N LEU A 63 -2.52 12.32 -13.45
CA LEU A 63 -1.41 13.23 -13.57
C LEU A 63 -0.76 13.21 -14.99
N ARG A 64 -1.35 12.54 -15.97
CA ARG A 64 -0.91 12.58 -17.38
C ARG A 64 -1.92 13.33 -18.24
#